data_AF-A0A8S3EZI9-F1
#
_entry.id   AF-A0A8S3EZI9-F1
#
_cell.length_a   1.000
_cell.length_b   1.000
_cell.length_c   1.000
_cell.angle_alpha   90.00
_cell.angle_beta   90.00
_cell.angle_gamma   90.00
#
_symmetry.space_group_name_H-M   'P 1'
#
loop_
_entity.id
_entity.type
_entity.pdbx_description
1 polymer ?
#
loop_
_entity_poly.entity_id
_entity_poly.type
_entity_poly.pdbx_seq_one_letter_code
_entity_poly.pdbx_strand_id
1 'polypeptide(L)'
;TYVLSADKDFAAQTIHAIGRCASTISEVTEACLNGLVALMSKKDETIVAESVVVIKKLLQINPSQYSEIIKHIVRMVDKVTVPTARASILWLIGEYSDRISKLAPDVLRKMAKSFPDEETIVKHQILNLAAKLYVVNAKQTHLLVQYVFNLAKYDTNYDTRDKARLLRALLIQTDKCPALSKHAKKILLAPKPAPILESIIRDHDQYTLGTLSFVIDQKATGYKDLPEFPLEAPDSSVRNVEVIPSSTSQNAASKRSSA
;
A
#
# COMPACT_ATOMS: atom_id res chain seq x y z
N THR A 1 8.96 -19.87 4.77
CA THR A 1 8.81 -18.44 5.13
C THR A 1 7.33 -18.13 5.27
N TYR A 2 6.91 -17.32 6.25
CA TYR A 2 5.49 -17.01 6.54
C TYR A 2 4.67 -16.53 5.32
N VAL A 3 5.33 -15.86 4.36
CA VAL A 3 4.73 -15.41 3.09
C VAL A 3 4.32 -16.56 2.14
N LEU A 4 4.88 -17.76 2.32
CA LEU A 4 4.56 -18.97 1.55
C LEU A 4 3.65 -19.92 2.33
N SER A 5 2.97 -19.42 3.36
CA SER A 5 1.98 -20.22 4.10
C SER A 5 0.87 -20.70 3.17
N ALA A 6 0.32 -21.88 3.45
CA ALA A 6 -0.89 -22.36 2.78
C ALA A 6 -2.11 -21.49 3.11
N ASP A 7 -2.10 -20.87 4.29
CA ASP A 7 -3.09 -19.88 4.69
C ASP A 7 -2.78 -18.54 4.01
N LYS A 8 -3.65 -18.18 3.07
CA LYS A 8 -3.54 -16.97 2.25
C LYS A 8 -3.76 -15.70 3.07
N ASP A 9 -4.65 -15.74 4.06
CA ASP A 9 -4.96 -14.58 4.88
C ASP A 9 -3.77 -14.30 5.80
N PHE A 10 -3.18 -15.34 6.38
CA PHE A 10 -1.94 -15.22 7.13
C PHE A 10 -0.77 -14.70 6.28
N ALA A 11 -0.62 -15.19 5.05
CA ALA A 11 0.39 -14.70 4.11
C ALA A 11 0.18 -13.22 3.75
N ALA A 12 -1.07 -12.80 3.52
CA ALA A 12 -1.45 -11.41 3.28
C ALA A 12 -1.09 -10.50 4.47
N GLN A 13 -1.47 -10.90 5.69
CA GLN A 13 -1.12 -10.14 6.90
C GLN A 13 0.39 -10.04 7.12
N THR A 14 1.14 -11.08 6.76
CA THR A 14 2.61 -11.05 6.79
C THR A 14 3.17 -9.99 5.84
N ILE A 15 2.63 -9.90 4.61
CA ILE A 15 3.05 -8.89 3.61
C ILE A 15 2.75 -7.47 4.11
N HIS A 16 1.58 -7.26 4.72
CA HIS A 16 1.22 -5.98 5.34
C HIS A 16 2.12 -5.65 6.53
N ALA A 17 2.50 -6.63 7.35
CA ALA A 17 3.46 -6.44 8.43
C ALA A 17 4.83 -6.00 7.90
N ILE A 18 5.34 -6.63 6.84
CA ILE A 18 6.57 -6.20 6.15
C ILE A 18 6.44 -4.75 5.68
N GLY A 19 5.30 -4.39 5.09
CA GLY A 19 4.99 -3.03 4.65
C GLY A 19 5.04 -1.99 5.78
N ARG A 20 4.46 -2.33 6.94
CA ARG A 20 4.51 -1.46 8.13
C ARG A 20 5.94 -1.29 8.63
N CYS A 21 6.69 -2.37 8.79
CA CYS A 21 8.09 -2.32 9.20
C CYS A 21 8.92 -1.43 8.27
N ALA A 22 8.76 -1.60 6.95
CA ALA A 22 9.44 -0.81 5.93
C ALA A 22 9.06 0.68 5.94
N SER A 23 7.84 1.02 6.40
CA SER A 23 7.41 2.41 6.53
C SER A 23 7.88 3.10 7.80
N THR A 24 8.14 2.33 8.86
CA THR A 24 8.57 2.85 10.16
C THR A 24 10.10 2.92 10.28
N ILE A 25 10.81 1.93 9.71
CA ILE A 25 12.25 1.77 9.87
C ILE A 25 12.92 1.92 8.50
N SER A 26 13.59 3.05 8.28
CA SER A 26 14.23 3.40 6.99
C SER A 26 15.38 2.46 6.59
N GLU A 27 16.09 1.89 7.55
CA GLU A 27 17.26 1.02 7.33
C GLU A 27 16.89 -0.30 6.62
N VAL A 28 15.70 -0.83 6.90
CA VAL A 28 15.23 -2.10 6.32
C VAL A 28 14.34 -1.90 5.09
N THR A 29 13.93 -0.67 4.77
CA THR A 29 12.97 -0.38 3.71
C THR A 29 13.41 -0.93 2.35
N GLU A 30 14.69 -0.79 1.98
CA GLU A 30 15.20 -1.28 0.70
C GLU A 30 15.18 -2.81 0.62
N ALA A 31 15.60 -3.49 1.69
CA ALA A 31 15.56 -4.95 1.76
C ALA A 31 14.11 -5.47 1.68
N CYS A 32 13.18 -4.84 2.40
CA CYS A 32 11.76 -5.16 2.35
C CYS A 32 11.17 -4.94 0.95
N LEU A 33 11.48 -3.81 0.29
CA LEU A 33 11.02 -3.52 -1.07
C LEU A 33 11.52 -4.56 -2.07
N ASN A 34 12.80 -4.93 -2.03
CA ASN A 34 13.36 -5.97 -2.90
C ASN A 34 12.68 -7.33 -2.68
N GLY A 35 12.40 -7.69 -1.43
CA GLY A 35 11.61 -8.88 -1.08
C GLY A 35 10.20 -8.84 -1.67
N LEU A 36 9.48 -7.73 -1.48
CA LEU A 36 8.12 -7.53 -2.01
C LEU A 36 8.09 -7.58 -3.55
N VAL A 37 9.07 -6.98 -4.22
CA VAL A 37 9.17 -7.01 -5.68
C VAL A 37 9.39 -8.44 -6.19
N ALA A 38 10.16 -9.26 -5.47
CA ALA A 38 10.31 -10.68 -5.81
C ALA A 38 8.98 -11.45 -5.70
N LEU A 39 8.09 -11.07 -4.78
CA LEU A 39 6.76 -11.67 -4.65
C LEU A 39 5.84 -11.36 -5.84
N MET A 40 6.03 -10.22 -6.53
CA MET A 40 5.24 -9.87 -7.72
C MET A 40 5.44 -10.82 -8.90
N SER A 41 6.52 -11.61 -8.91
CA SER A 41 6.78 -12.63 -9.94
C SER A 41 6.20 -14.01 -9.60
N LYS A 42 5.53 -14.15 -8.45
CA LYS A 42 4.85 -15.40 -8.09
C LYS A 42 3.56 -15.55 -8.89
N LYS A 43 3.06 -16.79 -8.96
CA LYS A 43 1.83 -17.13 -9.68
C LYS A 43 0.57 -16.96 -8.84
N ASP A 44 0.70 -16.81 -7.52
CA ASP A 44 -0.46 -16.66 -6.62
C ASP A 44 -0.98 -15.22 -6.68
N GLU A 45 -2.16 -15.05 -7.27
CA GLU A 45 -2.77 -13.74 -7.50
C GLU A 45 -3.03 -12.98 -6.20
N THR A 46 -3.37 -13.68 -5.11
CA THR A 46 -3.64 -13.06 -3.81
C THR A 46 -2.37 -12.43 -3.24
N ILE A 47 -1.28 -13.20 -3.17
CA ILE A 47 0.02 -12.71 -2.68
C ILE A 47 0.51 -11.53 -3.54
N VAL A 48 0.33 -11.63 -4.85
CA VAL A 48 0.73 -10.61 -5.80
C VAL A 48 -0.07 -9.31 -5.62
N ALA A 49 -1.39 -9.42 -5.43
CA ALA A 49 -2.26 -8.27 -5.19
C ALA A 49 -1.88 -7.52 -3.91
N GLU A 50 -1.66 -8.24 -2.81
CA GLU A 50 -1.27 -7.63 -1.53
C GLU A 50 0.12 -6.98 -1.61
N SER A 51 1.08 -7.66 -2.25
CA SER A 51 2.43 -7.13 -2.43
C SER A 51 2.44 -5.81 -3.22
N VAL A 52 1.60 -5.73 -4.26
CA VAL A 52 1.41 -4.50 -5.06
C VAL A 52 0.93 -3.34 -4.21
N VAL A 53 -0.07 -3.56 -3.36
CA VAL A 53 -0.67 -2.51 -2.52
C VAL A 53 0.39 -1.94 -1.59
N VAL A 54 1.18 -2.81 -0.96
CA VAL A 54 2.28 -2.42 -0.07
C VAL A 54 3.39 -1.67 -0.81
N ILE A 55 3.85 -2.19 -1.96
CA ILE A 55 4.89 -1.52 -2.77
C ILE A 55 4.43 -0.12 -3.19
N LYS A 56 3.19 0.02 -3.66
CA LYS A 56 2.62 1.31 -4.05
C LYS A 56 2.67 2.31 -2.89
N LYS A 57 2.28 1.89 -1.67
CA LYS A 57 2.36 2.73 -0.48
C LYS A 57 3.79 3.20 -0.24
N LEU A 58 4.73 2.26 -0.15
CA LEU A 58 6.13 2.55 0.18
C LEU A 58 6.78 3.50 -0.84
N LEU A 59 6.50 3.32 -2.13
CA LEU A 59 7.03 4.19 -3.18
C LEU A 59 6.41 5.60 -3.16
N GLN A 60 5.17 5.75 -2.70
CA GLN A 60 4.52 7.05 -2.55
C GLN A 60 5.01 7.85 -1.33
N ILE A 61 5.57 7.18 -0.30
CA ILE A 61 6.13 7.86 0.89
C ILE A 61 7.42 8.60 0.53
N ASN A 62 8.37 7.95 -0.17
CA ASN A 62 9.66 8.57 -0.57
C ASN A 62 9.95 8.42 -2.09
N PRO A 63 9.26 9.20 -2.96
CA PRO A 63 9.39 9.12 -4.42
C PRO A 63 10.80 9.28 -5.00
N SER A 64 11.67 10.02 -4.32
CA SER A 64 13.02 10.39 -4.81
C SER A 64 14.04 9.27 -4.63
N GLN A 65 13.89 8.44 -3.61
CA GLN A 65 14.93 7.49 -3.19
C GLN A 65 14.93 6.19 -4.01
N TYR A 66 13.79 5.82 -4.61
CA TYR A 66 13.59 4.47 -5.17
C TYR A 66 13.70 4.38 -6.70
N SER A 67 14.48 5.26 -7.34
CA SER A 67 14.75 5.25 -8.79
C SER A 67 15.17 3.87 -9.31
N GLU A 68 16.13 3.24 -8.64
CA GLU A 68 16.71 1.96 -9.10
C GLU A 68 15.73 0.80 -8.97
N ILE A 69 14.91 0.80 -7.92
CA ILE A 69 13.84 -0.20 -7.71
C ILE A 69 12.79 -0.07 -8.82
N ILE A 70 12.39 1.15 -9.19
CA ILE A 70 11.45 1.37 -10.30
C ILE A 70 12.03 0.82 -11.61
N LYS A 71 13.33 1.07 -11.90
CA LYS A 71 13.99 0.50 -13.08
C LYS A 71 14.01 -1.04 -13.04
N HIS A 72 14.20 -1.64 -11.87
CA HIS A 72 14.14 -3.09 -11.71
C HIS A 72 12.74 -3.63 -12.01
N ILE A 73 11.69 -3.03 -11.44
CA ILE A 73 10.29 -3.39 -11.67
C ILE A 73 9.92 -3.28 -13.16
N VAL A 74 10.37 -2.22 -13.85
CA VAL A 74 10.18 -2.04 -15.30
C VAL A 74 10.71 -3.23 -16.12
N ARG A 75 11.88 -3.76 -15.76
CA ARG A 75 12.50 -4.90 -16.46
C ARG A 75 11.73 -6.20 -16.23
N MET A 76 10.88 -6.27 -15.21
CA MET A 76 10.10 -7.45 -14.87
C MET A 76 8.74 -7.51 -15.56
N VAL A 77 8.26 -6.42 -16.19
CA VAL A 77 6.96 -6.36 -16.88
C VAL A 77 6.74 -7.54 -17.81
N ASP A 78 7.77 -7.93 -18.57
CA ASP A 78 7.68 -9.00 -19.57
C ASP A 78 7.59 -10.41 -18.94
N LYS A 79 7.96 -10.55 -17.66
CA LYS A 79 7.98 -11.83 -16.94
C LYS A 79 6.72 -12.06 -16.09
N VAL A 80 5.98 -11.00 -15.79
CA VAL A 80 4.81 -11.06 -14.91
C VAL A 80 3.60 -11.49 -15.72
N THR A 81 3.09 -12.69 -15.43
CA THR A 81 1.90 -13.24 -16.09
C THR A 81 0.59 -12.78 -15.44
N VAL A 82 0.63 -12.49 -14.13
CA VAL A 82 -0.57 -12.14 -13.36
C VAL A 82 -1.07 -10.74 -13.78
N PRO A 83 -2.32 -10.61 -14.28
CA PRO A 83 -2.85 -9.35 -14.79
C PRO A 83 -2.85 -8.21 -13.76
N THR A 84 -3.18 -8.52 -12.50
CA THR A 84 -3.22 -7.55 -11.40
C THR A 84 -1.86 -6.92 -11.12
N ALA A 85 -0.78 -7.72 -11.06
CA ALA A 85 0.56 -7.18 -10.96
C ALA A 85 0.97 -6.39 -12.20
N ARG A 86 0.70 -6.92 -13.39
CA ARG A 86 1.14 -6.26 -14.63
C ARG A 86 0.50 -4.88 -14.80
N ALA A 87 -0.80 -4.76 -14.53
CA ALA A 87 -1.49 -3.48 -14.48
C ALA A 87 -0.87 -2.52 -13.46
N SER A 88 -0.50 -3.03 -12.29
CA SER A 88 0.06 -2.23 -11.21
C SER A 88 1.48 -1.74 -11.52
N ILE A 89 2.29 -2.56 -12.19
CA ILE A 89 3.57 -2.12 -12.72
C ILE A 89 3.36 -1.01 -13.76
N LEU A 90 2.43 -1.18 -14.71
CA LEU A 90 2.16 -0.14 -15.71
C LEU A 90 1.67 1.16 -15.07
N TRP A 91 0.85 1.06 -14.02
CA TRP A 91 0.45 2.22 -13.22
C TRP A 91 1.66 2.92 -12.61
N LEU A 92 2.59 2.15 -12.01
CA LEU A 92 3.81 2.68 -11.41
C LEU A 92 4.65 3.42 -12.45
N ILE A 93 4.84 2.81 -13.62
CA ILE A 93 5.59 3.39 -14.73
C ILE A 93 4.96 4.71 -15.19
N GLY A 94 3.64 4.77 -15.24
CA GLY A 94 2.92 5.99 -15.59
C GLY A 94 2.98 7.05 -14.50
N GLU A 95 3.08 6.70 -13.22
CA GLU A 95 3.21 7.67 -12.13
C GLU A 95 4.61 8.29 -12.07
N TYR A 96 5.64 7.47 -12.32
CA TYR A 96 7.04 7.91 -12.29
C TYR A 96 7.64 8.11 -13.69
N SER A 97 6.81 8.36 -14.70
CA SER A 97 7.24 8.46 -16.11
C SER A 97 8.33 9.51 -16.33
N ASP A 98 8.34 10.56 -15.53
CA ASP A 98 9.34 11.64 -15.59
C ASP A 98 10.75 11.13 -15.22
N ARG A 99 10.84 10.15 -14.31
CA ARG A 99 12.11 9.56 -13.84
C ARG A 99 12.65 8.49 -14.80
N ILE A 100 11.77 7.86 -15.58
CA ILE A 100 12.10 6.78 -16.51
C ILE A 100 11.71 7.14 -17.96
N SER A 101 11.91 8.39 -18.33
CA SER A 101 11.49 8.97 -19.62
C SER A 101 12.00 8.22 -20.86
N LYS A 102 13.16 7.55 -20.76
CA LYS A 102 13.71 6.71 -21.84
C LYS A 102 13.05 5.32 -21.90
N LEU A 103 12.73 4.72 -20.75
CA LEU A 103 12.22 3.35 -20.67
C LEU A 103 10.70 3.27 -20.87
N ALA A 104 9.95 4.26 -20.38
CA ALA A 104 8.49 4.21 -20.42
C ALA A 104 7.89 4.14 -21.85
N PRO A 105 8.40 4.89 -22.85
CA PRO A 105 7.96 4.72 -24.24
C PRO A 105 8.24 3.31 -24.80
N ASP A 106 9.36 2.70 -24.41
CA ASP A 106 9.71 1.34 -24.83
C ASP A 106 8.79 0.28 -24.22
N VAL A 107 8.42 0.44 -22.95
CA VAL A 107 7.41 -0.41 -22.31
C VAL A 107 6.08 -0.27 -23.03
N LEU A 108 5.63 0.96 -23.30
CA LEU A 108 4.38 1.18 -24.03
C LEU A 108 4.42 0.51 -25.42
N ARG A 109 5.56 0.58 -26.11
CA ARG A 109 5.77 -0.07 -27.41
C ARG A 109 5.65 -1.59 -27.33
N LYS A 110 6.18 -2.23 -26.28
CA LYS A 110 6.03 -3.67 -26.05
C LYS A 110 4.57 -4.03 -25.76
N MET A 111 3.92 -3.32 -24.85
CA MET A 111 2.53 -3.55 -24.47
C MET A 111 1.55 -3.30 -25.63
N ALA A 112 1.87 -2.39 -26.55
CA ALA A 112 1.05 -2.15 -27.74
C ALA A 112 0.99 -3.37 -28.68
N LYS A 113 2.01 -4.24 -28.67
CA LYS A 113 2.03 -5.45 -29.51
C LYS A 113 1.10 -6.54 -28.98
N SER A 114 1.07 -6.74 -27.66
CA SER A 114 0.22 -7.73 -27.01
C SER A 114 -1.16 -7.19 -26.64
N PHE A 115 -1.43 -5.90 -26.84
CA PHE A 115 -2.65 -5.21 -26.37
C PHE A 115 -3.96 -5.99 -26.58
N PRO A 116 -4.25 -6.57 -27.77
CA PRO A 116 -5.51 -7.27 -28.00
C PRO A 116 -5.71 -8.48 -27.06
N ASP A 117 -4.61 -9.18 -26.77
CA ASP A 117 -4.57 -10.42 -25.98
C ASP A 117 -4.57 -10.16 -24.47
N GLU A 118 -4.43 -8.90 -24.05
CA GLU A 118 -4.36 -8.57 -22.64
C GLU A 118 -5.73 -8.51 -21.96
N GLU A 119 -5.71 -8.78 -20.65
CA GLU A 119 -6.88 -8.58 -19.79
C GLU A 119 -7.33 -7.13 -19.75
N THR A 120 -8.64 -6.94 -19.57
CA THR A 120 -9.30 -5.62 -19.58
C THR A 120 -8.64 -4.65 -18.60
N ILE A 121 -8.31 -5.11 -17.39
CA ILE A 121 -7.67 -4.30 -16.35
C ILE A 121 -6.33 -3.73 -16.85
N VAL A 122 -5.58 -4.51 -17.63
CA VAL A 122 -4.27 -4.11 -18.10
C VAL A 122 -4.37 -3.21 -19.32
N LYS A 123 -5.31 -3.48 -20.23
CA LYS A 123 -5.68 -2.56 -21.34
C LYS A 123 -5.97 -1.16 -20.81
N HIS A 124 -6.72 -1.05 -19.73
CA HIS A 124 -7.02 0.22 -19.07
C HIS A 124 -5.76 0.95 -18.59
N GLN A 125 -4.77 0.23 -18.06
CA GLN A 125 -3.50 0.84 -17.65
C GLN A 125 -2.57 1.16 -18.81
N ILE A 126 -2.60 0.40 -19.90
CA ILE A 126 -1.89 0.74 -21.14
C ILE A 126 -2.43 2.07 -21.69
N LEU A 127 -3.75 2.26 -21.71
CA LEU A 127 -4.39 3.51 -22.12
C LEU A 127 -4.01 4.69 -21.21
N ASN A 128 -4.01 4.50 -19.88
CA ASN A 128 -3.60 5.54 -18.94
C ASN A 128 -2.11 5.89 -19.11
N LEU A 129 -1.24 4.90 -19.29
CA LEU A 129 0.19 5.11 -19.55
C LEU A 129 0.40 5.90 -20.84
N ALA A 130 -0.28 5.52 -21.93
CA ALA A 130 -0.24 6.23 -23.20
C ALA A 130 -0.66 7.70 -23.05
N ALA A 131 -1.77 7.95 -22.36
CA ALA A 131 -2.27 9.29 -22.10
C ALA A 131 -1.27 10.16 -21.30
N LYS A 132 -0.70 9.62 -20.22
CA LYS A 132 0.29 10.33 -19.43
C LYS A 132 1.58 10.62 -20.20
N LEU A 133 2.09 9.63 -20.95
CA LEU A 133 3.29 9.79 -21.78
C LEU A 133 3.10 10.83 -22.89
N TYR A 134 1.90 10.91 -23.45
CA TYR A 134 1.56 11.96 -24.42
C TYR A 134 1.65 13.36 -23.79
N VAL A 135 1.12 13.55 -22.58
CA VAL A 135 1.17 14.82 -21.85
C VAL A 135 2.61 15.22 -21.51
N VAL A 136 3.45 14.26 -21.14
CA VAL A 136 4.85 14.52 -20.74
C VAL A 136 5.76 14.74 -21.95
N ASN A 137 5.65 13.89 -22.99
CA ASN A 137 6.53 13.91 -24.15
C ASN A 137 5.77 13.57 -25.45
N ALA A 138 4.90 14.48 -25.87
CA ALA A 138 4.10 14.32 -27.10
C ALA A 138 4.97 14.11 -28.35
N LYS A 139 6.09 14.83 -28.47
CA LYS A 139 6.95 14.80 -29.68
C LYS A 139 7.43 13.38 -30.00
N GLN A 140 7.84 12.62 -28.99
CA GLN A 140 8.32 11.25 -29.18
C GLN A 140 7.18 10.23 -29.22
N THR A 141 6.09 10.46 -28.47
CA THR A 141 5.09 9.43 -28.19
C THR A 141 3.83 9.53 -29.03
N HIS A 142 3.63 10.62 -29.79
CA HIS A 142 2.40 10.89 -30.55
C HIS A 142 1.94 9.71 -31.41
N LEU A 143 2.79 9.19 -32.30
CA LEU A 143 2.44 8.09 -33.21
C LEU A 143 2.11 6.79 -32.45
N LEU A 144 2.85 6.50 -31.39
CA LEU A 144 2.64 5.31 -30.58
C LEU A 144 1.32 5.38 -29.80
N VAL A 145 1.01 6.54 -29.22
CA VAL A 145 -0.25 6.77 -28.48
C VAL A 145 -1.44 6.70 -29.44
N GLN A 146 -1.32 7.29 -30.63
CA GLN A 146 -2.33 7.19 -31.67
C GLN A 146 -2.57 5.74 -32.10
N TYR A 147 -1.51 4.93 -32.24
CA TYR A 147 -1.61 3.51 -32.55
C TYR A 147 -2.38 2.74 -31.45
N VAL A 148 -2.02 2.93 -30.18
CA VAL A 148 -2.69 2.28 -29.03
C VAL A 148 -4.17 2.67 -28.96
N PHE A 149 -4.52 3.95 -29.15
CA PHE A 149 -5.92 4.38 -29.18
C PHE A 149 -6.71 3.83 -30.37
N ASN A 150 -6.04 3.58 -31.50
CA ASN A 150 -6.68 2.93 -32.65
C ASN A 150 -6.91 1.44 -32.40
N LEU A 151 -6.01 0.74 -31.71
CA LEU A 151 -6.23 -0.65 -31.28
C LEU A 151 -7.46 -0.75 -30.37
N ALA A 152 -7.54 0.13 -29.36
CA ALA A 152 -8.65 0.15 -28.42
C ALA A 152 -10.00 0.53 -29.05
N LYS A 153 -10.03 1.11 -30.27
CA LYS A 153 -11.27 1.51 -30.96
C LYS A 153 -12.18 0.32 -31.27
N TYR A 154 -11.60 -0.84 -31.55
CA TYR A 154 -12.29 -2.06 -31.94
C TYR A 154 -12.20 -3.16 -30.87
N ASP A 155 -11.89 -2.80 -29.63
CA ASP A 155 -11.87 -3.74 -28.53
C ASP A 155 -13.29 -4.30 -28.25
N THR A 156 -13.35 -5.55 -27.80
CA THR A 156 -14.62 -6.23 -27.45
C THR A 156 -15.31 -5.53 -26.28
N ASN A 157 -14.53 -5.05 -25.31
CA ASN A 157 -15.03 -4.40 -24.11
C ASN A 157 -15.47 -2.94 -24.41
N TYR A 158 -16.68 -2.58 -23.97
CA TYR A 158 -17.25 -1.24 -24.19
C TYR A 158 -16.51 -0.15 -23.38
N ASP A 159 -16.20 -0.41 -22.11
CA ASP A 159 -15.51 0.56 -21.24
C ASP A 159 -14.13 0.94 -21.80
N THR A 160 -13.41 -0.04 -22.36
CA THR A 160 -12.10 0.18 -23.00
C THR A 160 -12.23 1.11 -24.22
N ARG A 161 -13.27 0.90 -25.05
CA ARG A 161 -13.57 1.76 -26.21
C ARG A 161 -13.93 3.17 -25.78
N ASP A 162 -14.80 3.32 -24.79
CA ASP A 162 -15.25 4.62 -24.30
C ASP A 162 -14.12 5.41 -23.65
N LYS A 163 -13.31 4.74 -22.83
CA LYS A 163 -12.10 5.32 -22.25
C LYS A 163 -11.12 5.80 -23.33
N ALA A 164 -10.89 5.00 -24.38
CA ALA A 164 -10.01 5.40 -25.48
C ALA A 164 -10.57 6.61 -26.24
N ARG A 165 -11.88 6.68 -26.48
CA ARG A 165 -12.54 7.85 -27.10
C ARG A 165 -12.39 9.09 -26.23
N LEU A 166 -12.63 8.98 -24.93
CA LEU A 166 -12.47 10.08 -23.97
C LEU A 166 -11.04 10.61 -23.97
N LEU A 167 -10.04 9.73 -23.84
CA LEU A 167 -8.63 10.12 -23.84
C LEU A 167 -8.20 10.74 -25.17
N ARG A 168 -8.68 10.21 -26.29
CA ARG A 168 -8.42 10.77 -27.62
C ARG A 168 -9.04 12.15 -27.81
N ALA A 169 -10.26 12.35 -27.33
CA ALA A 169 -10.93 13.65 -27.36
C ALA A 169 -10.20 14.68 -26.47
N LEU A 170 -9.74 14.24 -25.30
CA LEU A 170 -9.01 15.08 -24.35
C LEU A 170 -7.62 15.52 -24.87
N LEU A 171 -6.90 14.63 -25.55
CA LEU A 171 -5.46 14.82 -25.87
C LEU A 171 -5.14 15.12 -27.33
N ILE A 172 -5.86 14.51 -28.28
CA ILE A 172 -5.54 14.60 -29.71
C ILE A 172 -6.53 15.52 -30.44
N GLN A 173 -7.82 15.46 -30.10
CA GLN A 173 -8.88 16.26 -30.74
C GLN A 173 -9.21 17.51 -29.92
N THR A 174 -8.17 18.29 -29.60
CA THR A 174 -8.28 19.45 -28.70
C THR A 174 -9.27 20.51 -29.18
N ASP A 175 -9.53 20.57 -30.50
CA ASP A 175 -10.46 21.53 -31.12
C ASP A 175 -11.92 21.27 -30.76
N LYS A 176 -12.28 20.03 -30.45
CA LYS A 176 -13.67 19.66 -30.10
C LYS A 176 -14.05 20.05 -28.67
N CYS A 177 -13.08 20.06 -27.76
CA CYS A 177 -13.29 20.28 -26.33
C CYS A 177 -12.14 21.10 -25.71
N PRO A 178 -11.99 22.39 -26.09
CA PRO A 178 -10.85 23.21 -25.68
C PRO A 178 -10.83 23.50 -24.17
N ALA A 179 -11.98 23.48 -23.49
CA ALA A 179 -12.07 23.71 -22.04
C ALA A 179 -11.41 22.56 -21.24
N LEU A 180 -11.64 21.31 -21.66
CA LEU A 180 -11.15 20.12 -20.98
C LEU A 180 -9.67 19.85 -21.33
N SER A 181 -9.29 20.05 -22.60
CA SER A 181 -7.92 19.82 -23.06
C SER A 181 -6.89 20.75 -22.38
N LYS A 182 -7.27 22.01 -22.10
CA LYS A 182 -6.46 22.94 -21.27
C LYS A 182 -6.12 22.37 -19.89
N HIS A 183 -7.02 21.57 -19.32
CA HIS A 183 -6.86 20.98 -18.00
C HIS A 183 -6.36 19.52 -18.04
N ALA A 184 -6.09 18.96 -19.22
CA ALA A 184 -5.69 17.56 -19.39
C ALA A 184 -4.48 17.18 -18.53
N LYS A 185 -3.48 18.08 -18.45
CA LYS A 185 -2.29 17.86 -17.60
C LYS A 185 -2.65 17.75 -16.12
N LYS A 186 -3.53 18.62 -15.63
CA LYS A 186 -3.99 18.59 -14.23
C LYS A 186 -4.84 17.35 -13.94
N ILE A 187 -5.70 16.95 -14.88
CA ILE A 187 -6.58 15.78 -14.73
C ILE A 187 -5.76 14.48 -14.69
N LEU A 188 -4.80 14.32 -15.60
CA LEU A 188 -4.06 13.07 -15.77
C LEU A 188 -2.85 12.93 -14.83
N LEU A 189 -2.23 14.05 -14.43
CA LEU A 189 -1.04 14.08 -13.57
C LEU A 189 -1.33 14.66 -12.18
N ALA A 190 -2.59 14.68 -11.74
CA ALA A 190 -2.93 15.06 -10.37
C ALA A 190 -2.20 14.14 -9.37
N PRO A 191 -1.65 14.69 -8.27
CA PRO A 191 -1.02 13.88 -7.24
C PRO A 191 -2.08 12.96 -6.61
N LYS A 192 -1.77 11.67 -6.56
CA LYS A 192 -2.65 10.68 -5.91
C LYS A 192 -2.18 10.48 -4.48
N PRO A 193 -3.04 10.70 -3.47
CA PRO A 193 -2.66 10.47 -2.08
C PRO A 193 -2.23 9.00 -1.89
N ALA A 194 -1.28 8.80 -0.97
CA ALA A 194 -0.82 7.45 -0.63
C ALA A 194 -1.94 6.68 0.08
N PRO A 195 -2.10 5.37 -0.19
CA PRO A 195 -3.03 4.54 0.56
C PRO A 195 -2.58 4.45 2.02
N ILE A 196 -3.53 4.59 2.95
CA ILE A 196 -3.25 4.53 4.38
C ILE A 196 -3.30 3.05 4.78
N LEU A 197 -2.14 2.42 4.95
CA LEU A 197 -2.05 1.12 5.63
C LEU A 197 -2.12 1.36 7.13
N GLU A 198 -3.32 1.33 7.69
CA GLU A 198 -3.55 1.30 9.13
C GLU A 198 -3.56 -0.15 9.61
N SER A 199 -3.09 -0.39 10.83
CA SER A 199 -3.36 -1.66 11.48
C SER A 199 -4.84 -1.73 11.83
N ILE A 200 -5.45 -2.90 11.66
CA ILE A 200 -6.80 -3.22 12.15
C ILE A 200 -6.93 -2.83 13.64
N ILE A 201 -5.82 -2.91 14.37
CA ILE A 201 -5.69 -2.70 15.82
C ILE A 201 -5.52 -1.22 16.22
N ARG A 202 -5.38 -0.27 15.27
CA ARG A 202 -4.96 1.11 15.60
C ARG A 202 -5.94 1.81 16.56
N ASP A 203 -7.21 1.44 16.50
CA ASP A 203 -8.28 1.99 17.34
C ASP A 203 -8.63 1.11 18.56
N HIS A 204 -7.97 -0.05 18.75
CA HIS A 204 -8.20 -0.90 19.94
C HIS A 204 -7.74 -0.23 21.25
N ASP A 205 -6.94 0.84 21.18
CA ASP A 205 -6.53 1.66 22.33
C ASP A 205 -7.71 2.39 23.00
N GLN A 206 -8.90 2.41 22.36
CA GLN A 206 -10.11 2.97 22.95
C GLN A 206 -10.66 2.13 24.11
N TYR A 207 -10.35 0.83 24.13
CA TYR A 207 -10.89 -0.11 25.12
C TYR A 207 -9.83 -0.57 26.12
N THR A 208 -10.23 -0.72 27.38
CA THR A 208 -9.33 -1.17 28.45
C THR A 208 -8.94 -2.62 28.25
N LEU A 209 -7.63 -2.88 28.28
CA LEU A 209 -7.06 -4.22 28.19
C LEU A 209 -7.70 -5.15 29.24
N GLY A 210 -8.17 -6.32 28.80
CA GLY A 210 -8.84 -7.30 29.66
C GLY A 210 -10.37 -7.16 29.74
N THR A 211 -10.96 -6.14 29.10
CA THR A 211 -12.42 -6.03 28.99
C THR A 211 -12.98 -6.76 27.78
N LEU A 212 -14.26 -7.14 27.83
CA LEU A 212 -14.98 -7.71 26.69
C LEU A 212 -14.93 -6.76 25.48
N SER A 213 -15.11 -5.45 25.72
CA SER A 213 -15.09 -4.43 24.67
C SER A 213 -13.77 -4.41 23.89
N PHE A 214 -12.65 -4.67 24.57
CA PHE A 214 -11.34 -4.79 23.95
C PHE A 214 -11.23 -6.04 23.06
N VAL A 215 -11.84 -7.16 23.48
CA VAL A 215 -11.79 -8.43 22.71
C VAL A 215 -12.66 -8.36 21.45
N ILE A 216 -13.82 -7.70 21.53
CA ILE A 216 -14.79 -7.61 20.41
C ILE A 216 -14.61 -6.35 19.55
N ASP A 217 -13.65 -5.48 19.91
CA ASP A 217 -13.43 -4.16 19.29
C ASP A 217 -14.71 -3.32 19.14
N GLN A 218 -15.58 -3.40 20.17
CA GLN A 218 -16.86 -2.71 20.19
C GLN A 218 -17.26 -2.42 21.63
N LYS A 219 -17.91 -1.28 21.87
CA LYS A 219 -18.43 -0.92 23.19
C LYS A 219 -19.48 -1.93 23.65
N ALA A 220 -19.08 -2.84 24.54
CA ALA A 220 -19.98 -3.79 25.18
C ALA A 220 -20.94 -3.06 26.13
N THR A 221 -22.11 -3.65 26.35
CA THR A 221 -23.08 -3.13 27.32
C THR A 221 -22.44 -3.04 28.72
N GLY A 222 -22.46 -1.86 29.31
CA GLY A 222 -21.86 -1.60 30.63
C GLY A 222 -20.37 -1.24 30.62
N TYR A 223 -19.74 -1.13 29.44
CA TYR A 223 -18.37 -0.63 29.34
C TYR A 223 -18.29 0.83 29.80
N LYS A 224 -17.38 1.08 30.75
CA LYS A 224 -17.05 2.41 31.25
C LYS A 224 -15.67 2.77 30.72
N ASP A 225 -15.58 3.90 30.03
CA ASP A 225 -14.33 4.42 29.52
C ASP A 225 -13.41 4.77 30.72
N LEU A 226 -12.09 4.74 30.52
CA LEU A 226 -11.16 5.17 31.56
C LEU A 226 -11.48 6.62 31.94
N PRO A 227 -11.47 6.97 33.23
CA PRO A 227 -11.54 8.37 33.63
C PRO A 227 -10.34 9.12 33.04
N GLU A 228 -10.52 10.40 32.74
CA GLU A 228 -9.42 11.25 32.29
C GLU A 228 -8.27 11.24 33.29
N PHE A 229 -7.06 11.45 32.78
CA PHE A 229 -5.87 11.46 33.62
C PHE A 229 -6.02 12.54 34.72
N PRO A 230 -5.80 12.20 36.01
CA PRO A 230 -5.93 13.17 37.09
C PRO A 230 -4.96 14.34 36.89
N LEU A 231 -5.46 15.57 36.92
CA LEU A 231 -4.63 16.79 36.82
C LEU A 231 -3.77 17.00 38.08
N GLU A 232 -4.23 16.48 39.21
CA GLU A 232 -3.51 16.50 40.48
C GLU A 232 -2.98 15.09 40.79
N ALA A 233 -1.71 15.03 41.18
CA ALA A 233 -1.11 13.77 41.58
C ALA A 233 -1.82 13.26 42.85
N PRO A 234 -2.33 12.01 42.86
CA PRO A 234 -2.89 11.44 44.08
C PRO A 234 -1.81 11.35 45.15
N ASP A 235 -2.23 11.43 46.42
CA ASP A 235 -1.32 11.40 47.55
C ASP A 235 -0.40 10.16 47.51
N SER A 236 0.87 10.39 47.78
CA SER A 236 1.93 9.38 47.82
C SER A 236 1.61 8.20 48.74
N SER A 237 0.76 8.43 49.75
CA SER A 237 0.27 7.43 50.69
C SER A 237 -0.55 6.31 50.04
N VAL A 238 -1.21 6.56 48.91
CA VAL A 238 -2.07 5.60 48.20
C VAL A 238 -1.27 4.43 47.60
N ARG A 239 0.05 4.59 47.44
CA ARG A 239 0.96 3.55 46.95
C ARG A 239 1.61 2.74 48.06
N ASN A 240 1.41 3.13 49.32
CA ASN A 240 1.99 2.42 50.45
C ASN A 240 1.16 1.18 50.74
N VAL A 241 1.79 0.01 50.66
CA VAL A 241 1.18 -1.26 51.07
C VAL A 241 1.13 -1.29 52.58
N GLU A 242 -0.08 -1.42 53.16
CA GLU A 242 -0.22 -1.57 54.61
C GLU A 242 0.56 -2.79 55.10
N VAL A 243 1.51 -2.55 56.00
CA VAL A 243 2.26 -3.61 56.66
C VAL A 243 1.34 -4.24 57.70
N ILE A 244 0.80 -5.42 57.41
CA ILE A 244 0.02 -6.20 58.36
C ILE A 244 0.92 -6.47 59.58
N PRO A 245 0.57 -6.02 60.80
CA PRO A 245 1.40 -6.29 61.97
C PRO A 245 1.40 -7.79 62.22
N SER A 246 2.58 -8.41 62.18
CA SER A 246 2.74 -9.80 62.59
C SER A 246 2.39 -9.90 64.08
N SER A 247 1.39 -10.72 64.40
CA SER A 247 1.01 -11.01 65.78
C SER A 247 2.19 -11.65 66.52
N THR A 248 2.88 -10.87 67.34
CA THR A 248 3.96 -11.34 68.21
C THR A 248 3.40 -12.38 69.18
N SER A 249 3.66 -13.66 68.91
CA SER A 249 3.45 -14.73 69.88
C SER A 249 4.46 -14.55 71.02
N GLN A 250 3.97 -14.14 72.20
CA GLN A 250 4.72 -14.24 73.44
C GLN A 250 4.92 -15.72 73.77
N ASN A 251 6.15 -16.25 73.56
CA ASN A 251 6.56 -17.52 74.14
C ASN A 251 7.57 -17.27 75.25
N ALA A 252 7.16 -17.61 76.48
CA ALA A 252 7.96 -17.62 77.68
C ALA A 252 9.16 -18.57 77.55
N ALA A 253 10.37 -18.05 77.71
CA ALA A 253 11.58 -18.86 77.79
C ALA A 253 11.81 -19.32 79.24
N SER A 254 11.41 -20.56 79.53
CA SER A 254 11.94 -21.32 80.66
C SER A 254 13.36 -21.79 80.31
N LYS A 255 14.37 -21.40 81.08
CA LYS A 255 15.66 -22.11 81.12
C LYS A 255 16.04 -22.41 82.57
N ARG A 256 15.99 -23.71 82.88
CA ARG A 256 16.53 -24.37 84.07
C ARG A 256 18.06 -24.31 84.09
N SER A 257 18.56 -24.31 85.32
CA SER A 257 19.94 -24.45 85.81
C SER A 257 20.69 -25.71 85.35
N SER A 258 22.01 -25.59 85.19
CA SER A 258 23.14 -26.52 85.48
C SER A 258 24.39 -25.88 84.85
N ALA A 259 25.54 -25.64 85.49
CA ALA A 259 26.18 -26.21 86.67
C ALA A 259 26.82 -25.10 87.54
#